data_AF-G5J5P1-F1
#
_entry.id   AF-G5J5P1-F1
#
_cell.length_a   1.000
_cell.length_b   1.000
_cell.length_c   1.000
_cell.angle_alpha   90.00
_cell.angle_beta   90.00
_cell.angle_gamma   90.00
#
_symmetry.space_group_name_H-M   'P 1'
#
loop_
_entity.id
_entity.type
_entity.pdbx_description
1 polymer ?
#
loop_
_entity_poly.entity_id
_entity_poly.type
_entity_poly.pdbx_seq_one_letter_code
_entity_poly.pdbx_strand_id
1 'polypeptide(L)'
;MLLARQSTQNVWEIISDEIIPCKILMGFADGALVLVKLGNNQEILELEQAKDWVMGLVETYLTHGAITPEWVEKEQEKVEQWRQEITAKSLDLTRRQLELETQKEQLQELEGKLNNKE
;
A
#
# COMPACT_ATOMS: atom_id res chain seq x y z
N MET A 1 33.30 -1.57 -5.10
CA MET A 1 32.22 -1.82 -6.07
C MET A 1 30.92 -1.42 -5.40
N LEU A 2 30.09 -0.65 -6.08
CA LEU A 2 28.76 -0.26 -5.60
C LEU A 2 27.73 -1.21 -6.17
N LEU A 3 26.83 -1.69 -5.31
CA LEU A 3 25.77 -2.63 -5.66
C LEU A 3 24.43 -1.93 -5.84
N ALA A 4 24.19 -0.88 -5.07
CA ALA A 4 22.95 -0.12 -5.08
C ALA A 4 23.19 1.30 -4.59
N ARG A 5 22.28 2.20 -4.95
CA ARG A 5 22.26 3.59 -4.49
C ARG A 5 20.88 3.97 -3.99
N GLN A 6 20.85 4.73 -2.91
CA GLN A 6 19.64 5.36 -2.42
C GLN A 6 19.25 6.52 -3.35
N SER A 7 18.10 6.39 -4.01
CA SER A 7 17.54 7.41 -4.90
C SER A 7 16.69 8.40 -4.10
N THR A 8 15.88 7.87 -3.16
CA THR A 8 15.07 8.65 -2.20
C THR A 8 15.08 7.98 -0.83
N GLN A 9 14.47 8.61 0.20
CA GLN A 9 14.53 8.13 1.60
C GLN A 9 14.27 6.62 1.77
N ASN A 10 13.34 6.03 1.02
CA ASN A 10 12.99 4.61 1.15
C ASN A 10 13.18 3.80 -0.14
N VAL A 11 13.83 4.35 -1.17
CA VAL A 11 13.98 3.67 -2.47
C VAL A 11 15.44 3.53 -2.82
N TRP A 12 15.86 2.28 -3.04
CA TRP A 12 17.19 1.90 -3.50
C TRP A 12 17.10 1.35 -4.93
N GLU A 13 17.99 1.83 -5.78
CA GLU A 13 18.13 1.37 -7.15
C GLU A 13 19.37 0.46 -7.24
N ILE A 14 19.21 -0.68 -7.91
CA ILE A 14 20.33 -1.59 -8.18
C ILE A 14 21.18 -0.96 -9.28
N ILE A 15 22.48 -0.84 -9.03
CA ILE A 15 23.44 -0.30 -10.01
C ILE A 15 24.29 -1.47 -10.53
N SER A 16 24.60 -1.42 -11.82
CA SER A 16 25.55 -2.35 -12.43
C SER A 16 26.98 -1.94 -12.08
N ASP A 17 27.57 -2.62 -11.09
CA ASP A 17 29.01 -2.68 -10.77
C ASP A 17 29.83 -1.41 -11.00
N GLU A 18 29.38 -0.27 -10.46
CA GLU A 18 30.15 0.97 -10.49
C GLU A 18 31.35 0.85 -9.53
N ILE A 19 32.56 1.09 -10.05
CA ILE A 19 33.79 1.01 -9.25
C ILE A 19 34.27 2.41 -8.91
N ILE A 20 34.13 2.79 -7.64
CA ILE A 20 34.67 4.04 -7.10
C ILE A 20 35.96 3.76 -6.33
N PRO A 21 37.06 4.52 -6.58
CA PRO A 21 38.29 4.40 -5.82
C PRO A 21 38.07 4.77 -4.34
N CYS A 22 38.29 3.82 -3.44
CA CYS A 22 38.28 4.09 -2.01
C CYS A 22 39.69 4.49 -1.55
N LYS A 23 39.83 5.68 -0.97
CA LYS A 23 41.09 6.17 -0.39
C LYS A 23 41.18 5.97 1.12
N ILE A 24 40.15 5.40 1.73
CA ILE A 24 40.07 5.20 3.17
C ILE A 24 40.65 3.81 3.49
N LEU A 25 41.71 3.78 4.30
CA LEU A 25 42.29 2.53 4.82
C LEU A 25 41.32 1.91 5.83
N MET A 26 40.93 0.66 5.60
CA MET A 26 39.90 -0.01 6.40
C MET A 26 40.30 -1.44 6.79
N GLY A 27 39.84 -1.85 7.97
CA GLY A 27 39.98 -3.20 8.50
C GLY A 27 38.73 -4.07 8.28
N PHE A 28 38.03 -3.90 7.15
CA PHE A 28 36.91 -4.76 6.82
C PHE A 28 37.41 -6.08 6.22
N ALA A 29 36.74 -7.17 6.57
CA ALA A 29 37.01 -8.47 5.97
C ALA A 29 36.61 -8.48 4.49
N ASP A 30 37.27 -9.33 3.71
CA ASP A 30 36.87 -9.54 2.33
C ASP A 30 35.41 -10.03 2.25
N GLY A 31 34.67 -9.54 1.27
CA GLY A 31 33.23 -9.79 1.12
C GLY A 31 32.31 -9.07 2.11
N ALA A 32 32.81 -8.17 2.96
CA ALA A 32 31.96 -7.39 3.86
C ALA A 32 31.08 -6.37 3.10
N LEU A 33 29.80 -6.31 3.47
CA LEU A 33 28.88 -5.27 2.99
C LEU A 33 29.04 -3.99 3.79
N VAL A 34 29.15 -2.87 3.07
CA VAL A 34 29.37 -1.54 3.65
C VAL A 34 28.42 -0.54 3.01
N LEU A 35 27.99 0.44 3.80
CA LEU A 35 27.29 1.62 3.33
C LEU A 35 28.30 2.72 3.08
N VAL A 36 28.14 3.42 1.96
CA VAL A 36 29.00 4.55 1.59
C VAL A 36 28.16 5.79 1.34
N LYS A 37 28.63 6.91 1.87
CA LYS A 37 28.09 8.23 1.58
C LYS A 37 28.99 8.91 0.58
N LEU A 38 28.45 9.20 -0.60
CA LEU A 38 29.18 9.86 -1.67
C LEU A 38 28.92 11.37 -1.64
N GLY A 39 29.98 12.15 -1.82
CA GLY A 39 29.90 13.57 -2.09
C GLY A 39 29.50 13.85 -3.54
N ASN A 40 29.30 15.13 -3.86
CA ASN A 40 28.89 15.56 -5.21
C ASN A 40 29.88 15.14 -6.30
N ASN A 41 31.16 14.97 -5.95
CA ASN A 41 32.22 14.56 -6.87
C ASN A 41 32.47 13.04 -6.86
N GLN A 42 31.51 12.23 -6.39
CA GLN A 42 31.64 10.78 -6.21
C GLN A 42 32.80 10.37 -5.28
N GLU A 43 33.25 11.29 -4.43
CA GLU A 43 34.22 10.99 -3.39
C GLU A 43 33.53 10.34 -2.18
N ILE A 44 34.15 9.33 -1.60
CA ILE A 44 33.61 8.67 -0.40
C ILE A 44 33.86 9.60 0.79
N LEU A 45 32.78 10.12 1.37
CA LEU A 45 32.79 10.98 2.55
C LEU A 45 32.78 10.16 3.83
N GLU A 46 31.89 9.16 3.89
CA GLU A 46 31.68 8.31 5.07
C GLU A 46 31.50 6.87 4.60
N LEU A 47 31.92 5.93 5.44
CA LEU A 47 31.75 4.51 5.20
C LEU A 47 31.51 3.77 6.51
N GLU A 48 30.46 2.97 6.52
CA GLU A 48 29.94 2.29 7.71
C GLU A 48 29.62 0.82 7.40
N GLN A 49 29.58 -0.03 8.42
CA GLN A 49 29.15 -1.41 8.23
C GLN A 49 27.67 -1.46 7.90
N ALA A 50 27.30 -2.24 6.88
CA ALA A 50 25.89 -2.38 6.49
C ALA A 50 25.10 -3.35 7.37
N LYS A 51 25.73 -4.00 8.37
CA LYS A 51 25.11 -5.07 9.16
C LYS A 51 23.79 -4.61 9.81
N ASP A 52 23.83 -3.53 10.59
CA ASP A 52 22.65 -3.07 11.33
C ASP A 52 21.55 -2.54 10.40
N TRP A 53 21.95 -1.92 9.29
CA TRP A 53 21.03 -1.49 8.24
C TRP A 53 20.32 -2.66 7.57
N VAL A 54 21.04 -3.73 7.21
CA VAL A 54 20.45 -4.96 6.66
C VAL A 54 19.53 -5.62 7.70
N MET A 55 19.92 -5.67 8.97
CA MET A 55 19.07 -6.21 10.03
C MET A 55 17.78 -5.40 10.18
N GLY A 56 17.83 -4.08 10.07
CA GLY A 56 16.66 -3.22 10.06
C GLY A 56 15.72 -3.48 8.87
N LEU A 57 16.25 -3.77 7.69
CA LEU A 57 15.44 -4.20 6.54
C LEU A 57 14.77 -5.55 6.78
N VAL A 58 15.51 -6.52 7.34
CA VAL A 58 14.97 -7.84 7.68
C VAL A 58 13.84 -7.69 8.71
N GLU A 59 14.04 -6.87 9.75
CA GLU A 59 13.00 -6.59 10.74
C GLU A 59 11.78 -5.93 10.10
N THR A 60 11.99 -4.88 9.29
CA THR A 60 10.90 -4.09 8.71
C THR A 60 10.08 -4.86 7.66
N TYR A 61 10.73 -5.68 6.84
CA TYR A 61 10.10 -6.27 5.65
C TYR A 61 9.96 -7.80 5.68
N LEU A 62 10.70 -8.50 6.55
CA LEU A 62 10.76 -9.97 6.56
C LEU A 62 10.33 -10.59 7.90
N THR A 63 10.00 -9.79 8.93
CA THR A 63 9.46 -10.34 10.19
C THR A 63 7.92 -10.37 10.21
N HIS A 64 7.38 -11.18 11.14
CA HIS A 64 5.94 -11.37 11.30
C HIS A 64 5.26 -10.04 11.64
N GLY A 65 4.46 -9.52 10.70
CA GLY A 65 3.78 -8.23 10.83
C GLY A 65 4.24 -7.16 9.84
N ALA A 66 5.27 -7.44 9.02
CA ALA A 66 5.67 -6.55 7.93
C ALA A 66 4.51 -6.36 6.93
N ILE A 67 4.18 -5.09 6.66
CA ILE A 67 3.21 -4.70 5.63
C ILE A 67 3.84 -5.01 4.27
N THR A 68 3.63 -6.24 3.79
CA THR A 68 4.06 -6.62 2.45
C THR A 68 3.08 -6.08 1.41
N PRO A 69 3.54 -5.79 0.18
CA PRO A 69 2.65 -5.38 -0.90
C PRO A 69 1.49 -6.38 -1.12
N GLU A 70 1.76 -7.68 -0.98
CA GLU A 70 0.76 -8.75 -1.09
C GLU A 70 -0.29 -8.69 0.04
N TRP A 71 0.12 -8.30 1.26
CA TRP A 71 -0.82 -8.08 2.37
C TRP A 71 -1.71 -6.85 2.11
N VAL A 72 -1.13 -5.76 1.60
CA VAL A 72 -1.89 -4.56 1.22
C VAL A 72 -2.87 -4.85 0.08
N GLU A 73 -2.45 -5.61 -0.92
CA GLU A 73 -3.31 -6.02 -2.03
C GLU A 73 -4.49 -6.87 -1.55
N LYS A 74 -4.23 -7.84 -0.65
CA LYS A 74 -5.29 -8.65 -0.02
C LYS A 74 -6.26 -7.83 0.84
N GLU A 75 -5.78 -6.83 1.57
CA GLU A 75 -6.69 -5.94 2.33
C GLU A 75 -7.48 -5.02 1.41
N GLN A 76 -6.90 -4.52 0.31
CA GLN A 76 -7.64 -3.76 -0.70
C GLN A 76 -8.74 -4.60 -1.34
N GLU A 77 -8.47 -5.88 -1.65
CA GLU A 77 -9.45 -6.80 -2.21
C GLU A 77 -10.64 -6.99 -1.24
N LYS A 78 -10.38 -7.18 0.05
CA LYS A 78 -11.44 -7.29 1.07
C LYS A 78 -12.27 -6.01 1.20
N VAL A 79 -11.63 -4.85 1.18
CA VAL A 79 -12.32 -3.56 1.23
C VAL A 79 -13.22 -3.37 0.02
N GLU A 80 -12.76 -3.74 -1.18
CA GLU A 80 -13.57 -3.65 -2.40
C GLU A 80 -14.71 -4.66 -2.40
N GLN A 81 -14.51 -5.88 -1.89
CA GLN A 81 -15.59 -6.85 -1.67
C GLN A 81 -16.66 -6.29 -0.73
N TRP A 82 -16.28 -5.73 0.42
CA TRP A 82 -17.23 -5.11 1.34
C TRP A 82 -17.97 -3.93 0.73
N ARG A 83 -17.28 -3.13 -0.10
CA ARG A 83 -17.90 -2.03 -0.83
C ARG A 83 -18.98 -2.53 -1.78
N GLN A 84 -18.71 -3.59 -2.54
CA GLN A 84 -19.68 -4.20 -3.45
C GLN A 84 -20.91 -4.73 -2.70
N GLU A 85 -20.72 -5.42 -1.57
CA GLU A 85 -21.82 -5.91 -0.74
C GLU A 85 -22.71 -4.78 -0.21
N ILE A 86 -22.11 -3.67 0.25
CA ILE A 86 -22.85 -2.50 0.75
C ILE A 86 -23.64 -1.86 -0.39
N THR A 87 -23.04 -1.68 -1.57
CA THR A 87 -23.75 -1.13 -2.73
C THR A 87 -24.91 -2.02 -3.15
N ALA A 88 -24.73 -3.34 -3.18
CA ALA A 88 -25.80 -4.28 -3.51
C ALA A 88 -26.96 -4.20 -2.52
N LYS A 89 -26.66 -4.16 -1.21
CA LYS A 89 -27.68 -3.99 -0.16
C LYS A 89 -28.40 -2.64 -0.26
N SER A 90 -27.67 -1.56 -0.56
CA SER A 90 -28.28 -0.24 -0.75
C SER A 90 -29.24 -0.22 -1.94
N LEU A 91 -28.91 -0.90 -3.04
CA LEU A 91 -29.78 -0.96 -4.21
C LEU A 91 -31.06 -1.76 -3.92
N ASP A 92 -30.94 -2.89 -3.22
CA ASP A 92 -32.08 -3.71 -2.82
C ASP A 92 -33.05 -2.94 -1.89
N LEU A 93 -32.51 -2.16 -0.95
CA LEU A 93 -33.32 -1.30 -0.09
C LEU A 93 -34.07 -0.22 -0.88
N THR A 94 -33.40 0.47 -1.81
CA THR A 94 -34.03 1.46 -2.68
C THR A 94 -35.17 0.85 -3.50
N ARG A 95 -34.97 -0.37 -4.02
CA ARG A 95 -36.01 -1.09 -4.76
C ARG A 95 -37.22 -1.38 -3.88
N ARG A 96 -37.01 -1.91 -2.67
CA ARG A 96 -38.12 -2.20 -1.74
C ARG A 96 -38.87 -0.94 -1.34
N GLN A 97 -38.16 0.16 -1.13
CA GLN A 97 -38.78 1.45 -0.82
C GLN A 97 -39.69 1.92 -1.95
N LEU A 98 -39.24 1.82 -3.20
CA LEU A 98 -40.05 2.17 -4.37
C LEU A 98 -41.29 1.28 -4.52
N GLU A 99 -41.15 -0.03 -4.29
CA GLU A 99 -42.28 -0.97 -4.31
C GLU A 99 -43.33 -0.61 -3.24
N LEU A 100 -42.89 -0.26 -2.03
CA LEU A 100 -43.76 0.18 -0.94
C LEU A 100 -44.44 1.53 -1.21
N GLU A 101 -43.72 2.50 -1.78
CA GLU A 101 -44.29 3.79 -2.19
C GLU A 101 -45.37 3.60 -3.25
N THR A 102 -45.11 2.75 -4.25
CA THR A 102 -46.10 2.42 -5.29
C THR A 102 -47.34 1.74 -4.69
N GLN A 103 -47.15 0.78 -3.79
CA GLN A 103 -48.29 0.13 -3.10
C GLN A 103 -49.11 1.13 -2.27
N LYS A 104 -48.44 2.07 -1.61
CA LYS A 104 -49.10 3.13 -0.85
C LYS A 104 -49.93 4.04 -1.74
N GLU A 105 -49.41 4.47 -2.89
CA GLU A 105 -50.14 5.29 -3.85
C GLU A 105 -51.41 4.58 -4.37
N GLN A 106 -51.29 3.29 -4.70
CA GLN A 106 -52.43 2.48 -5.13
C GLN A 106 -53.53 2.37 -4.05
N LEU A 107 -53.14 2.19 -2.78
CA LEU A 107 -54.08 2.17 -1.66
C LEU A 107 -54.80 3.51 -1.52
N GLN A 108 -54.08 4.64 -1.58
CA GLN A 108 -54.68 5.98 -1.47
C GLN A 108 -55.66 6.27 -2.62
N GLU A 109 -55.35 5.83 -3.84
CA GLU A 109 -56.25 5.99 -4.99
C GLU A 109 -57.55 5.19 -4.80
N LEU A 110 -57.46 3.96 -4.29
CA LEU A 110 -58.61 3.12 -3.98
C LEU A 110 -59.47 3.70 -2.87
N GLU A 111 -58.86 4.20 -1.79
CA GLU A 111 -59.56 4.88 -0.70
C GLU A 111 -60.30 6.14 -1.20
N GLY A 112 -59.65 6.97 -2.03
CA GLY A 112 -60.28 8.16 -2.61
C GLY A 112 -61.46 7.84 -3.53
N LYS A 113 -61.39 6.73 -4.29
CA LYS A 113 -62.50 6.26 -5.14
C LYS A 113 -63.70 5.75 -4.33
N LEU A 114 -63.46 5.17 -3.15
CA LEU A 114 -64.52 4.74 -2.23
C LEU A 114 -65.18 5.96 -1.56
N ASN A 115 -64.39 6.93 -1.12
CA ASN A 115 -64.88 8.12 -0.42
C ASN A 115 -65.63 9.12 -1.33
N ASN A 116 -65.37 9.10 -2.65
CA ASN A 116 -66.10 9.91 -3.65
C ASN A 116 -67.39 9.26 -4.16
N LYS A 117 -67.76 8.07 -3.66
CA LYS A 117 -68.96 7.32 -4.08
C LYS A 117 -70.11 7.36 -3.05
N GLU A 118 -69.94 8.10 -1.94
CA GLU A 118 -71.01 8.50 -1.01
C GLU A 118 -71.44 9.95 -1.28
#